data_AF-A0A957E6C8-F1
#
_entry.id   AF-A0A957E6C8-F1
#
_cell.length_a   1.000
_cell.length_b   1.000
_cell.length_c   1.000
_cell.angle_alpha   90.00
_cell.angle_beta   90.00
_cell.angle_gamma   90.00
#
_symmetry.space_group_name_H-M   'P 1'
#
loop_
_entity.id
_entity.type
_entity.pdbx_description
1 polymer ?
#
loop_
_entity_poly.entity_id
_entity_poly.type
_entity_poly.pdbx_seq_one_letter_code
_entity_poly.pdbx_strand_id
1 'polypeptide(L)'
;PISVTQAEFDEAYDRLVSQGIPMQPDREAAWLHFAGWRVNYDSVLVALARMTMAPQTSWLSDSTFVPAVTELGQTSGRLQKVR
;
A
#
# COMPACT_ATOMS: atom_id res chain seq x y z
N PRO A 1 -12.84 -1.87 7.46
CA PRO A 1 -11.78 -0.92 7.03
C PRO A 1 -10.50 -1.67 6.67
N ILE A 2 -9.93 -1.44 5.49
CA ILE A 2 -8.67 -2.03 5.01
C ILE A 2 -7.57 -0.95 4.95
N SER A 3 -6.31 -1.35 4.93
CA SER A 3 -5.14 -0.46 4.87
C SER A 3 -4.96 0.28 3.54
N VAL A 4 -5.46 -0.31 2.45
CA VAL A 4 -5.41 0.29 1.10
C VAL A 4 -6.61 1.22 0.89
N THR A 5 -6.36 2.45 0.44
CA THR A 5 -7.39 3.42 0.09
C THR A 5 -7.93 3.21 -1.33
N GLN A 6 -9.11 3.74 -1.63
CA GLN A 6 -9.67 3.69 -2.98
C GLN A 6 -8.78 4.42 -3.99
N ALA A 7 -8.19 5.56 -3.62
CA ALA A 7 -7.27 6.29 -4.49
C ALA A 7 -6.02 5.47 -4.86
N GLU A 8 -5.44 4.73 -3.90
CA GLU A 8 -4.30 3.83 -4.17
C GLU A 8 -4.68 2.64 -5.06
N PHE A 9 -5.92 2.17 -4.96
CA PHE A 9 -6.47 1.18 -5.87
C PHE A 9 -6.62 1.76 -7.29
N ASP A 10 -7.21 2.96 -7.41
CA ASP A 10 -7.44 3.61 -8.70
C ASP A 10 -6.14 3.88 -9.45
N GLU A 11 -5.08 4.32 -8.75
CA GLU A 11 -3.76 4.50 -9.36
C GLU A 11 -3.17 3.19 -9.90
N ALA A 12 -3.36 2.08 -9.19
CA ALA A 12 -2.92 0.78 -9.68
C ALA A 12 -3.78 0.29 -10.85
N TYR A 13 -5.09 0.53 -10.80
CA TYR A 13 -6.01 0.25 -11.88
C TYR A 13 -5.56 0.97 -13.16
N ASP A 14 -5.25 2.26 -13.07
CA ASP A 14 -4.77 3.06 -14.21
C ASP A 14 -3.45 2.55 -14.78
N ARG A 15 -2.50 2.18 -13.91
CA ARG A 15 -1.23 1.56 -14.34
C ARG A 15 -1.48 0.27 -15.13
N LEU A 16 -2.35 -0.62 -14.64
CA LEU A 16 -2.68 -1.87 -15.33
C LEU A 16 -3.37 -1.61 -16.68
N VAL A 17 -4.33 -0.69 -16.73
CA VAL A 17 -4.98 -0.28 -18.00
C VAL A 17 -3.96 0.28 -18.99
N SER A 18 -3.03 1.13 -18.54
CA SER A 18 -2.00 1.70 -19.42
C SER A 18 -1.06 0.67 -20.03
N GLN A 19 -0.94 -0.49 -19.38
CA GLN A 19 -0.15 -1.64 -19.85
C GLN A 19 -0.98 -2.58 -20.75
N GLY A 20 -2.22 -2.22 -21.06
CA GLY A 20 -3.13 -3.02 -21.88
C GLY A 20 -3.72 -4.23 -21.14
N ILE A 21 -3.62 -4.26 -19.80
CA ILE A 21 -4.25 -5.32 -19.01
C ILE A 21 -5.76 -5.10 -19.01
N PRO A 22 -6.57 -6.12 -19.40
CA PRO A 22 -8.02 -6.01 -19.37
C PRO A 22 -8.49 -5.97 -17.92
N MET A 23 -9.14 -4.86 -17.56
CA MET A 23 -9.71 -4.63 -16.24
C MET A 23 -11.24 -4.66 -16.30
N GLN A 24 -11.89 -4.82 -15.14
CA GLN A 24 -13.35 -4.68 -15.01
C GLN A 24 -13.75 -3.22 -15.34
N PRO A 25 -14.50 -2.94 -16.43
CA PRO A 25 -14.86 -1.58 -16.85
C PRO A 25 -15.60 -0.73 -15.79
N ASP A 26 -16.42 -1.37 -14.95
CA ASP A 26 -17.03 -0.70 -13.80
C ASP A 26 -16.01 -0.60 -12.66
N ARG A 27 -15.36 0.56 -12.59
CA ARG A 27 -14.29 0.84 -11.62
C ARG A 27 -14.80 0.85 -10.18
N GLU A 28 -16.00 1.36 -9.94
CA GLU A 28 -16.58 1.38 -8.59
C GLU A 28 -16.88 -0.04 -8.12
N ALA A 29 -17.49 -0.87 -8.98
CA ALA A 29 -17.69 -2.28 -8.68
C ALA A 29 -16.36 -3.04 -8.46
N ALA A 30 -15.33 -2.73 -9.26
CA ALA A 30 -14.00 -3.32 -9.09
C ALA A 30 -13.41 -3.00 -7.70
N TRP A 31 -13.52 -1.74 -7.26
CA TRP A 31 -13.10 -1.32 -5.92
C TRP A 31 -13.89 -2.03 -4.83
N LEU A 32 -15.22 -2.05 -4.92
CA LEU A 32 -16.08 -2.70 -3.92
C LEU A 32 -15.75 -4.19 -3.78
N HIS A 33 -15.53 -4.88 -4.90
CA HIS A 33 -15.08 -6.27 -4.88
C HIS A 33 -13.69 -6.41 -4.24
N PHE A 34 -12.71 -5.60 -4.65
CA PHE A 34 -11.36 -5.63 -4.08
C PHE A 34 -11.40 -5.43 -2.56
N ALA A 35 -12.05 -4.35 -2.10
CA ALA A 35 -12.13 -4.01 -0.69
C ALA A 35 -12.93 -5.06 0.11
N GLY A 36 -14.03 -5.54 -0.46
CA GLY A 36 -14.88 -6.59 0.11
C GLY A 36 -14.14 -7.91 0.30
N TRP A 37 -13.21 -8.27 -0.59
CA TRP A 37 -12.36 -9.44 -0.40
C TRP A 37 -11.19 -9.19 0.55
N ARG A 38 -10.54 -8.03 0.42
CA ARG A 38 -9.32 -7.67 1.15
C ARG A 38 -9.52 -7.60 2.66
N VAL A 39 -10.72 -7.23 3.12
CA VAL A 39 -11.06 -7.17 4.55
C VAL A 39 -10.77 -8.47 5.31
N ASN A 40 -10.82 -9.62 4.63
CA ASN A 40 -10.63 -10.93 5.25
C ASN A 40 -9.17 -11.20 5.65
N TYR A 41 -8.20 -10.54 5.03
CA TYR A 41 -6.78 -10.87 5.19
C TYR A 41 -5.84 -9.67 5.30
N ASP A 42 -6.36 -8.44 5.24
CA ASP A 42 -5.54 -7.23 5.16
C ASP A 42 -4.54 -7.09 6.32
N SER A 43 -5.01 -7.21 7.57
CA SER A 43 -4.17 -7.02 8.76
C SER A 43 -3.08 -8.09 8.89
N VAL A 44 -3.42 -9.35 8.60
CA VAL A 44 -2.48 -10.48 8.65
C VAL A 44 -1.43 -10.33 7.54
N LEU A 45 -1.84 -9.89 6.35
CA LEU A 45 -0.94 -9.66 5.24
C LEU A 45 0.09 -8.56 5.54
N VAL A 46 -0.34 -7.43 6.13
CA VAL A 46 0.55 -6.35 6.57
C VAL A 46 1.49 -6.83 7.68
N ALA A 47 0.99 -7.60 8.65
CA ALA A 47 1.83 -8.17 9.72
C ALA A 47 2.90 -9.12 9.16
N LEU A 48 2.52 -9.98 8.22
CA LEU A 48 3.44 -10.91 7.57
C LEU A 48 4.54 -10.16 6.80
N ALA A 49 4.17 -9.10 6.06
CA ALA A 49 5.14 -8.27 5.34
C ALA A 49 6.18 -7.64 6.28
N ARG A 50 5.76 -7.20 7.48
CA ARG A 50 6.67 -6.67 8.50
C ARG A 50 7.58 -7.77 9.08
N MET A 51 7.04 -8.95 9.35
CA MET A 51 7.79 -10.08 9.91
C MET A 51 8.86 -10.60 8.97
N THR A 52 8.60 -10.60 7.67
CA THR A 52 9.52 -11.12 6.65
C THR A 52 10.45 -10.04 6.09
N MET A 53 10.33 -8.80 6.56
CA MET A 53 11.02 -7.64 5.99
C MET A 53 10.78 -7.54 4.47
N ALA A 54 9.54 -7.78 4.05
CA ALA A 54 9.18 -7.71 2.63
C ALA A 54 9.60 -6.36 2.04
N PRO A 55 10.13 -6.35 0.80
CA PRO A 55 10.45 -5.10 0.12
C PRO A 55 9.27 -4.15 0.11
N GLN A 56 9.58 -2.86 0.20
CA GLN A 56 8.55 -1.82 0.25
C GLN A 56 7.71 -1.83 -1.02
N THR A 57 6.39 -1.92 -0.89
CA THR A 57 5.46 -1.92 -2.02
C THR A 57 4.11 -1.29 -1.66
N SER A 58 3.44 -0.72 -2.65
CA SER A 58 2.27 0.17 -2.50
C SER A 58 1.10 -0.40 -1.70
N TRP A 59 0.99 -1.72 -1.57
CA TRP A 59 -0.15 -2.37 -0.91
C TRP A 59 0.21 -3.28 0.26
N LEU A 60 1.49 -3.38 0.63
CA LEU A 60 1.96 -4.20 1.76
C LEU A 60 2.71 -3.38 2.82
N SER A 61 3.02 -2.11 2.53
CA SER A 61 3.91 -1.30 3.35
C SER A 61 3.20 -0.02 3.80
N ASP A 62 2.98 0.12 5.11
CA ASP A 62 2.40 1.33 5.69
C ASP A 62 3.40 2.48 5.81
N SER A 63 4.70 2.23 5.83
CA SER A 63 5.71 3.24 6.18
C SER A 63 7.11 2.82 5.75
N THR A 64 7.91 3.80 5.31
CA THR A 64 9.36 3.68 5.18
C THR A 64 10.05 4.08 6.47
N PHE A 65 11.12 3.37 6.83
CA PHE A 65 12.07 3.88 7.81
C PHE A 65 12.91 4.99 7.17
N VAL A 66 12.84 6.18 7.75
CA VAL A 66 13.68 7.31 7.38
C VAL A 66 14.77 7.44 8.45
N PRO A 67 16.05 7.25 8.08
CA PRO A 67 17.15 7.35 9.05
C PRO A 67 17.29 8.79 9.57
N ALA A 68 17.79 8.93 10.80
CA ALA A 68 18.08 10.25 11.37
C ALA A 68 19.15 10.98 10.56
N VAL A 69 18.90 12.26 10.30
CA VAL A 69 19.91 13.16 9.73
C VAL A 69 20.64 13.84 10.89
N THR A 70 21.82 13.30 11.25
CA THR A 70 22.59 13.75 12.41
C THR A 70 23.06 15.22 12.27
N GLU A 71 23.28 15.68 11.04
CA GLU A 71 23.62 17.08 10.72
C GLU A 71 22.51 18.08 11.08
N LEU A 72 21.26 17.62 11.18
CA LEU A 72 20.11 18.41 11.62
C LEU A 72 19.81 18.22 13.12
N GLY A 73 20.71 17.59 13.88
CA GLY A 73 20.55 17.32 15.31
C GLY A 73 19.53 16.22 15.62
N GLN A 74 19.16 15.39 14.63
CA GLN A 74 18.26 14.25 14.86
C GLN A 74 19.03 13.07 15.45
N THR A 75 18.49 12.48 16.53
CA THR A 75 19.14 11.40 17.27
C THR A 75 18.52 10.02 17.04
N SER A 76 17.37 9.93 16.37
CA SER A 76 16.73 8.65 16.03
C SER A 76 15.90 8.73 14.75
N GLY A 77 15.97 7.67 13.95
CA GLY A 77 15.17 7.55 12.72
C GLY A 77 13.69 7.43 13.02
N ARG A 78 12.85 7.70 12.01
CA ARG A 78 11.39 7.71 12.16
C ARG A 78 10.75 6.84 11.08
N LEU A 79 9.65 6.18 11.44
CA LEU A 79 8.74 5.61 10.46
C LEU A 79 7.92 6.72 9.81
N GLN A 80 8.11 6.92 8.51
CA GLN A 80 7.36 7.87 7.71
C GLN A 80 6.39 7.10 6.81
N LYS A 81 5.11 7.44 6.88
CA LYS A 81 4.15 7.02 5.86
C LYS A 81 4.59 7.59 4.51
N VAL A 82 4.79 6.74 3.51
CA VAL A 82 5.26 7.18 2.17
C VAL A 82 4.16 7.96 1.42
N ARG A 83 2.95 8.02 2.00
CA ARG A 83 1.81 8.81 1.55
C ARG A 83 1.08 9.42 2.73
#